data_AF-A0A2N3HVL2-F1
#
_entry.id   AF-A0A2N3HVL2-F1
#
_cell.length_a   1.000
_cell.length_b   1.000
_cell.length_c   1.000
_cell.angle_alpha   90.00
_cell.angle_beta   90.00
_cell.angle_gamma   90.00
#
_symmetry.space_group_name_H-M   'P 1'
#
loop_
_entity.id
_entity.type
_entity.pdbx_description
1 polymer ?
#
loop_
_entity_poly.entity_id
_entity_poly.type
_entity_poly.pdbx_seq_one_letter_code
_entity_poly.pdbx_strand_id
1 'polypeptide(L)'
;MKFNLQEPDLTNISTEQLQQEAKIIKRVLIAFAIMLILLLFLGIYVSLNNLGLFSLVIVPFILSPIIYVIAKKSFLIKLEIQNREM
;
A
#
# COMPACT_ATOMS: atom_id res chain seq x y z
N MET A 1 18.50 -8.96 0.57
CA MET A 1 18.13 -7.85 1.47
C MET A 1 17.04 -8.36 2.41
N LYS A 2 17.35 -8.61 3.70
CA LYS A 2 16.31 -8.95 4.70
C LYS A 2 15.64 -7.63 5.08
N PHE A 3 14.40 -7.42 4.66
CA PHE A 3 13.58 -6.33 5.18
C PHE A 3 13.28 -6.65 6.64
N ASN A 4 14.08 -6.07 7.55
CA ASN A 4 13.77 -6.07 8.98
C ASN A 4 12.61 -5.08 9.17
N LEU A 5 11.39 -5.58 8.91
CA LEU A 5 10.15 -4.87 9.19
C LEU A 5 9.98 -4.88 10.71
N GLN A 6 10.65 -3.93 11.37
CA GLN A 6 10.44 -3.62 12.78
C GLN A 6 8.94 -3.42 12.96
N GLU A 7 8.30 -4.33 13.70
CA GLU A 7 6.86 -4.31 13.87
C GLU A 7 6.48 -2.99 14.56
N PRO A 8 5.54 -2.21 14.00
CA PRO A 8 5.14 -0.97 14.64
C PRO A 8 4.56 -1.32 16.00
N ASP A 9 5.15 -0.78 17.07
CA ASP A 9 4.67 -0.93 18.44
C ASP A 9 3.42 -0.05 18.63
N LEU A 10 2.30 -0.52 18.09
CA LEU A 10 1.01 0.18 18.06
C LEU A 10 0.40 0.34 19.46
N THR A 11 0.86 -0.46 20.42
CA THR A 11 0.40 -0.48 21.81
C THR A 11 0.75 0.80 22.59
N ASN A 12 1.82 1.50 22.23
CA ASN A 12 2.24 2.75 22.87
C ASN A 12 1.61 4.04 22.29
N ILE A 13 0.79 3.90 21.24
CA ILE A 13 0.27 5.03 20.45
C ILE A 13 -1.14 5.43 20.96
N SER A 14 -1.46 6.73 21.00
CA SER A 14 -2.79 7.19 21.41
C SER A 14 -3.86 6.82 20.39
N THR A 15 -5.12 6.70 20.83
CA THR A 15 -6.26 6.39 19.95
C THR A 15 -6.46 7.42 18.83
N GLU A 16 -6.19 8.71 19.11
CA GLU A 16 -6.25 9.77 18.11
C GLU A 16 -5.18 9.61 17.02
N GLN A 17 -3.96 9.22 17.42
CA GLN A 17 -2.86 8.94 16.50
C GLN A 17 -3.13 7.70 15.65
N LEU A 18 -3.70 6.64 16.23
CA LEU A 18 -4.16 5.44 15.52
C LEU A 18 -5.22 5.77 14.45
N GLN A 19 -6.19 6.64 14.76
CA GLN A 19 -7.19 7.09 13.79
C GLN A 19 -6.59 7.97 12.68
N GLN A 20 -5.63 8.83 13.01
CA GLN A 20 -4.89 9.60 12.00
C GLN A 20 -4.09 8.67 11.07
N GLU A 21 -3.38 7.69 11.59
CA GLU A 21 -2.66 6.70 10.78
C GLU A 21 -3.60 5.90 9.88
N ALA A 22 -4.76 5.48 10.38
CA ALA A 22 -5.77 4.80 9.57
C ALA A 22 -6.26 5.69 8.41
N LYS A 23 -6.44 7.00 8.64
CA LYS A 23 -6.83 7.97 7.61
C LYS A 23 -5.73 8.20 6.59
N ILE A 24 -4.47 8.24 7.03
CA ILE A 24 -3.29 8.34 6.15
C ILE A 24 -3.20 7.09 5.27
N ILE A 25 -3.32 5.90 5.85
CA ILE A 25 -3.29 4.63 5.11
C ILE A 25 -4.37 4.59 4.04
N LYS A 26 -5.61 5.00 4.35
CA LYS A 26 -6.68 5.10 3.34
C LYS A 26 -6.31 6.06 2.21
N ARG A 27 -5.75 7.23 2.52
CA ARG A 27 -5.30 8.20 1.49
C ARG A 27 -4.18 7.64 0.62
N VAL A 28 -3.21 6.96 1.24
CA VAL A 28 -2.12 6.29 0.53
C VAL A 28 -2.67 5.20 -0.37
N LEU A 29 -3.66 4.42 0.07
CA LEU A 29 -4.31 3.40 -0.74
C LEU A 29 -4.99 3.98 -1.97
N ILE A 30 -5.69 5.11 -1.82
CA ILE A 30 -6.32 5.84 -2.94
C ILE A 30 -5.25 6.36 -3.90
N ALA A 31 -4.16 6.95 -3.39
CA ALA A 31 -3.06 7.42 -4.22
C ALA A 31 -2.40 6.27 -5.00
N PHE A 32 -2.21 5.11 -4.38
CA PHE A 32 -1.73 3.90 -5.05
C PHE A 32 -2.69 3.43 -6.14
N ALA A 33 -4.00 3.45 -5.90
CA ALA A 33 -4.98 3.08 -6.91
C ALA A 33 -4.93 4.02 -8.13
N ILE A 34 -4.84 5.34 -7.91
CA ILE A 34 -4.71 6.33 -9.00
C ILE A 34 -3.41 6.11 -9.77
N MET A 35 -2.30 5.88 -9.06
CA MET A 35 -1.00 5.61 -9.67
C MET A 35 -1.02 4.34 -10.53
N LEU A 36 -1.66 3.27 -10.06
CA LEU A 36 -1.82 2.03 -10.82
C LEU A 36 -2.64 2.24 -12.09
N ILE A 37 -3.72 3.03 -12.02
CA ILE A 37 -4.54 3.37 -13.19
C ILE A 37 -3.71 4.15 -14.23
N LEU A 38 -2.96 5.17 -13.80
CA LEU A 38 -2.09 5.94 -14.68
C LEU A 38 -1.00 5.08 -15.33
N LEU A 39 -0.41 4.16 -14.56
CA LEU A 39 0.58 3.24 -15.10
C LEU A 39 -0.03 2.23 -16.07
N LEU A 40 -1.28 1.81 -15.87
CA LEU A 40 -1.99 0.97 -16.83
C LEU A 40 -2.15 1.71 -18.17
N PHE A 41 -2.60 2.96 -18.14
CA PHE A 41 -2.72 3.79 -19.35
C PHE A 41 -1.38 4.00 -20.05
N LEU A 42 -0.33 4.31 -19.29
CA LEU A 42 1.01 4.48 -19.83
C LEU A 42 1.55 3.17 -20.43
N GLY A 43 1.33 2.05 -19.76
CA GLY A 43 1.72 0.72 -20.23
C GLY A 43 0.98 0.32 -21.51
N ILE A 44 -0.32 0.61 -21.63
CA ILE A 44 -1.09 0.41 -22.86
C ILE A 44 -0.54 1.29 -23.99
N TYR A 45 -0.32 2.58 -23.73
CA TYR A 45 0.22 3.52 -24.72
C TYR A 45 1.59 3.08 -25.25
N VAL A 46 2.51 2.71 -24.36
CA VAL A 46 3.84 2.22 -24.73
C VAL A 46 3.75 0.87 -25.44
N SER A 47 2.86 -0.04 -25.01
CA SER A 47 2.69 -1.35 -25.65
C SER A 47 2.17 -1.23 -27.08
N LEU A 48 1.26 -0.29 -27.35
CA LEU A 48 0.74 -0.02 -28.70
C LEU A 48 1.83 0.57 -29.61
N ASN A 49 2.70 1.43 -29.08
CA ASN A 49 3.74 2.10 -29.87
C ASN A 49 5.05 1.32 -30.02
N ASN A 50 5.39 0.42 -29.09
CA ASN A 50 6.73 -0.21 -29.01
C ASN A 50 6.73 -1.76 -28.94
N LEU A 51 5.62 -2.47 -29.18
CA LEU A 51 5.53 -3.96 -29.17
C LEU A 51 6.05 -4.64 -27.88
N GLY A 52 6.33 -3.87 -26.82
CA GLY A 52 7.00 -4.33 -25.61
C GLY A 52 6.04 -4.53 -24.45
N LEU A 53 5.43 -5.72 -24.34
CA LEU A 53 4.54 -6.11 -23.24
C LEU A 53 5.23 -6.22 -21.86
N PHE A 54 6.58 -6.22 -21.83
CA PHE A 54 7.35 -6.40 -20.59
C PHE A 54 7.10 -5.32 -19.54
N SER A 55 6.81 -4.07 -19.95
CA SER A 55 6.60 -2.96 -19.00
C SER A 55 5.31 -3.13 -18.17
N LEU A 56 4.27 -3.74 -18.75
CA LEU A 56 2.99 -3.98 -18.07
C LEU A 56 3.09 -5.03 -16.95
N VAL A 57 4.03 -5.98 -17.06
CA VAL A 57 4.19 -7.09 -16.10
C VAL A 57 5.12 -6.71 -14.94
N ILE A 58 6.17 -5.92 -15.21
CA ILE A 58 7.19 -5.54 -14.21
C ILE A 58 6.60 -4.64 -13.12
N VAL A 59 5.70 -3.75 -13.50
CA VAL A 59 5.09 -2.75 -12.62
C VAL A 59 4.34 -3.37 -11.42
N PRO A 60 3.31 -4.22 -11.62
CA PRO A 60 2.60 -4.82 -10.49
C PRO A 60 3.51 -5.70 -9.63
N PHE A 61 4.55 -6.28 -10.22
CA PHE A 61 5.54 -7.10 -9.50
C PHE A 61 6.41 -6.27 -8.54
N ILE A 62 6.86 -5.08 -8.96
CA ILE A 62 7.62 -4.15 -8.10
C ILE A 62 6.73 -3.54 -6.99
N LEU A 63 5.44 -3.34 -7.28
CA LEU A 63 4.47 -2.74 -6.35
C LEU A 63 3.96 -3.72 -5.26
N SER A 64 4.00 -5.02 -5.52
CA SER A 64 3.54 -6.08 -4.60
C SER A 64 4.05 -5.96 -3.15
N PRO A 65 5.36 -5.78 -2.89
CA PRO A 65 5.89 -5.66 -1.53
C PRO A 65 5.35 -4.45 -0.78
N ILE A 66 5.13 -3.33 -1.50
CA ILE A 66 4.63 -2.09 -0.91
C ILE A 66 3.16 -2.26 -0.52
N ILE A 67 2.37 -2.87 -1.41
CA ILE A 67 0.96 -3.20 -1.15
C ILE A 67 0.86 -4.15 0.05
N TYR A 68 1.73 -5.15 0.15
CA TYR A 68 1.76 -6.08 1.28
C TYR A 68 2.01 -5.38 2.61
N VAL A 69 3.00 -4.48 2.67
CA VAL A 69 3.32 -3.72 3.90
C VAL A 69 2.14 -2.81 4.30
N ILE A 70 1.53 -2.12 3.34
CA ILE A 70 0.38 -1.24 3.61
C ILE A 70 -0.83 -2.05 4.11
N ALA A 71 -1.12 -3.19 3.48
CA ALA A 71 -2.20 -4.06 3.88
C ALA A 71 -1.97 -4.63 5.29
N LYS A 72 -0.75 -5.10 5.59
CA LYS A 72 -0.39 -5.61 6.93
C LYS A 72 -0.56 -4.51 7.99
N LYS A 73 -0.06 -3.30 7.73
CA LYS A 73 -0.23 -2.16 8.67
C LYS A 73 -1.71 -1.81 8.87
N SER A 74 -2.50 -1.76 7.80
CA SER A 74 -3.93 -1.47 7.89
C SER A 74 -4.68 -2.51 8.72
N PHE A 75 -4.31 -3.79 8.58
CA PHE A 75 -4.90 -4.87 9.35
C PHE A 75 -4.56 -4.76 10.84
N LEU A 76 -3.28 -4.53 11.17
CA LEU A 76 -2.83 -4.39 12.56
C LEU A 76 -3.50 -3.19 13.26
N ILE A 77 -3.60 -2.04 12.59
CA ILE A 77 -4.27 -0.85 13.15
C ILE A 77 -5.76 -1.12 13.38
N LYS A 78 -6.42 -1.80 12.44
CA LYS A 78 -7.84 -2.16 12.60
C LYS A 78 -8.04 -3.08 13.79
N LEU A 79 -7.15 -4.05 13.97
CA LEU A 79 -7.20 -5.01 15.06
C LEU A 79 -6.94 -4.34 16.41
N GLU A 80 -5.96 -3.43 16.48
CA GLU A 80 -5.67 -2.64 17.69
C GLU A 80 -6.82 -1.72 18.09
N ILE A 81 -7.48 -1.06 17.13
CA ILE A 81 -8.68 -0.24 17.40
C ILE A 81 -9.81 -1.10 17.98
N GLN A 82 -10.09 -2.25 17.37
CA GLN A 82 -11.11 -3.18 17.89
C GLN A 82 -10.79 -3.70 19.29
N ASN A 83 -9.50 -3.93 19.59
CA ASN A 83 -9.06 -4.45 20.88
C ASN A 83 -9.14 -3.42 22.02
N ARG A 84 -9.24 -2.12 21.69
CA ARG A 84 -9.42 -1.01 22.66
C ARG A 84 -10.87 -0.58 22.82
N GLU A 85 -11.72 -0.92 21.87
CA GLU A 85 -13.17 -0.66 21.91
C GLU A 85 -13.95 -1.80 22.61
N MET A 86 -13.33 -2.97 22.81
CA MET A 86 -13.80 -4.05 23.71
C MET A 86 -13.28 -3.86 25.13
#